data_AF-A0A1B8NWJ4-F1
#
_entry.id   AF-A0A1B8NWJ4-F1
#
_cell.length_a   1.000
_cell.length_b   1.000
_cell.length_c   1.000
_cell.angle_alpha   90.00
_cell.angle_beta   90.00
_cell.angle_gamma   90.00
#
_symmetry.space_group_name_H-M   'P 1'
#
loop_
_entity.id
_entity.type
_entity.pdbx_description
1 polymer ?
#
loop_
_entity_poly.entity_id
_entity_poly.type
_entity_poly.pdbx_seq_one_letter_code
_entity_poly.pdbx_strand_id
1 'polypeptide(L)'
;MSEDATATRLGLYGTTYMAPGWRVAPAILAETSEDRYVEGDQYDWATFNVRLANELTENFEMQYEGSYQWMDISPKGFGGNNAVEGDYTKLTIAPTFKPEVGGFWKRPELRVFASWSDWDEELNDYSANDAFGSTGFTASEWAFGVQSEVWF
;
A
#
# COMPACT_ATOMS: atom_id res chain seq x y z
N MET A 1 -17.09 -13.00 14.58
CA MET A 1 -16.69 -13.81 13.43
C MET A 1 -17.73 -14.90 13.30
N SER A 2 -18.18 -15.19 12.09
CA SER A 2 -19.14 -16.28 11.85
C SER A 2 -18.50 -17.63 12.17
N GLU A 3 -19.33 -18.64 12.42
CA GLU A 3 -18.85 -20.01 12.63
C GLU A 3 -18.30 -20.63 11.34
N ASP A 4 -18.80 -20.19 10.18
CA ASP A 4 -18.41 -20.65 8.85
C ASP A 4 -17.33 -19.77 8.18
N ALA A 5 -16.73 -18.85 8.93
CA ALA A 5 -15.76 -17.89 8.40
C ALA A 5 -14.54 -18.59 7.79
N THR A 6 -14.23 -18.28 6.52
CA THR A 6 -13.03 -18.75 5.84
C THR A 6 -12.21 -17.58 5.28
N ALA A 7 -10.89 -17.76 5.26
CA ALA A 7 -9.97 -16.79 4.67
C ALA A 7 -8.74 -17.50 4.11
N THR A 8 -8.36 -17.13 2.90
CA THR A 8 -7.12 -17.57 2.25
C THR A 8 -6.29 -16.35 1.88
N ARG A 9 -5.03 -16.31 2.32
CA ARG A 9 -4.11 -15.21 2.04
C ARG A 9 -2.83 -15.72 1.37
N LEU A 10 -2.41 -15.04 0.32
CA LEU A 10 -1.12 -15.23 -0.34
C LEU A 10 -0.24 -14.00 -0.10
N GLY A 11 0.99 -14.22 0.36
CA GLY A 11 2.01 -13.18 0.49
C GLY A 11 3.30 -13.62 -0.17
N LEU A 12 3.76 -12.84 -1.15
CA LEU A 12 5.00 -13.07 -1.89
C LEU A 12 5.81 -11.78 -1.90
N TYR A 13 7.08 -11.85 -1.53
CA TYR A 13 7.98 -10.70 -1.63
C TYR A 13 9.42 -11.16 -1.80
N GLY A 14 10.26 -10.27 -2.30
CA GLY A 14 11.68 -10.52 -2.41
C GLY A 14 12.45 -9.23 -2.62
N THR A 15 13.77 -9.33 -2.60
CA THR A 15 14.65 -8.19 -2.91
C THR A 15 15.80 -8.66 -3.76
N THR A 16 16.19 -7.88 -4.76
CA THR A 16 17.39 -8.16 -5.55
C THR A 16 17.99 -6.86 -6.10
N TYR A 17 19.24 -6.94 -6.57
CA TYR A 17 19.78 -5.94 -7.48
C TYR A 17 19.29 -6.23 -8.89
N MET A 18 18.72 -5.23 -9.56
CA MET A 18 18.31 -5.34 -10.96
C MET A 18 19.39 -4.81 -11.92
N ALA A 19 20.23 -3.89 -11.43
CA ALA A 19 21.39 -3.34 -12.12
C ALA A 19 22.39 -2.79 -11.08
N PRO A 20 23.64 -2.46 -11.46
CA PRO A 20 24.57 -1.76 -10.55
C PRO A 20 23.93 -0.48 -9.99
N GLY A 21 23.96 -0.34 -8.66
CA GLY A 21 23.34 0.78 -7.95
C GLY A 21 21.81 0.80 -7.94
N TRP A 22 21.13 -0.21 -8.50
CA TRP A 22 19.67 -0.29 -8.50
C TRP A 22 19.17 -1.54 -7.80
N ARG A 23 18.44 -1.34 -6.72
CA ARG A 23 17.74 -2.39 -5.97
C ARG A 23 16.25 -2.36 -6.28
N VAL A 24 15.63 -3.53 -6.32
CA VAL A 24 14.19 -3.69 -6.46
C VAL A 24 13.66 -4.63 -5.37
N ALA A 25 12.51 -4.29 -4.82
CA ALA A 25 11.76 -5.10 -3.88
C ALA A 25 10.28 -5.15 -4.31
N PRO A 26 9.87 -6.16 -5.09
CA PRO A 26 8.46 -6.38 -5.39
C PRO A 26 7.79 -7.15 -4.25
N ALA A 27 6.50 -6.89 -4.06
CA ALA A 27 5.63 -7.62 -3.15
C ALA A 27 4.23 -7.77 -3.76
N ILE A 28 3.61 -8.92 -3.51
CA ILE A 28 2.20 -9.20 -3.78
C ILE A 28 1.58 -9.68 -2.48
N LEU A 29 0.43 -9.14 -2.15
CA LEU A 29 -0.41 -9.62 -1.06
C LEU A 29 -1.84 -9.71 -1.58
N ALA A 30 -2.50 -10.86 -1.40
CA ALA A 30 -3.89 -11.01 -1.79
C ALA A 30 -4.64 -11.84 -0.75
N GLU A 31 -5.90 -11.54 -0.56
CA GLU A 31 -6.81 -12.29 0.30
C GLU A 31 -8.14 -12.47 -0.38
N THR A 32 -8.74 -13.62 -0.12
CA THR A 32 -10.17 -13.84 -0.26
C THR A 32 -10.71 -14.31 1.08
N SER A 33 -11.82 -13.74 1.52
CA SER A 33 -12.46 -14.08 2.79
C SER A 33 -13.97 -14.09 2.60
N GLU A 34 -14.61 -15.17 3.04
CA GLU A 34 -16.05 -15.39 2.97
C GLU A 34 -16.61 -15.62 4.38
N ASP A 35 -17.86 -15.22 4.60
CA ASP A 35 -18.59 -15.41 5.86
C ASP A 35 -17.82 -14.89 7.10
N ARG A 36 -16.99 -13.86 6.92
CA ARG A 36 -16.02 -13.41 7.91
C ARG A 36 -16.68 -12.85 9.18
N TYR A 37 -17.63 -11.94 9.01
CA TYR A 37 -18.33 -11.27 10.10
C TYR A 37 -19.80 -11.63 10.14
N VAL A 38 -20.46 -11.64 8.97
CA VAL A 38 -21.85 -12.04 8.78
C VAL A 38 -21.95 -13.03 7.63
N GLU A 39 -22.99 -13.88 7.66
CA GLU A 39 -23.25 -14.84 6.60
C GLU A 39 -23.47 -14.13 5.25
N GLY A 40 -22.78 -14.62 4.23
CA GLY A 40 -22.75 -14.11 2.86
C GLY A 40 -21.84 -12.90 2.64
N ASP A 41 -21.10 -12.41 3.64
CA ASP A 41 -20.09 -11.37 3.39
C ASP A 41 -18.88 -11.92 2.63
N GLN A 42 -18.25 -11.03 1.87
CA GLN A 42 -17.08 -11.36 1.06
C GLN A 42 -16.12 -10.17 1.02
N TYR A 43 -14.83 -10.45 1.18
CA TYR A 43 -13.76 -9.46 1.19
C TYR A 43 -12.60 -9.98 0.35
N ASP A 44 -12.54 -9.54 -0.91
CA ASP A 44 -11.49 -9.90 -1.84
C ASP A 44 -10.63 -8.68 -2.14
N TRP A 45 -9.32 -8.84 -2.08
CA TRP A 45 -8.39 -7.79 -2.47
C TRP A 45 -7.05 -8.36 -2.91
N ALA A 46 -6.39 -7.65 -3.81
CA ALA A 46 -5.06 -7.98 -4.27
C ALA A 46 -4.24 -6.71 -4.43
N THR A 47 -3.10 -6.67 -3.76
CA THR A 47 -2.14 -5.56 -3.76
C THR A 47 -0.85 -6.00 -4.42
N PHE A 48 -0.41 -5.21 -5.40
CA PHE A 48 0.95 -5.25 -5.91
C PHE A 48 1.70 -4.00 -5.45
N ASN A 49 2.91 -4.19 -4.93
CA ASN A 49 3.82 -3.12 -4.58
C ASN A 49 5.19 -3.38 -5.20
N VAL A 50 5.84 -2.32 -5.63
CA VAL A 50 7.25 -2.34 -6.02
C VAL A 50 7.98 -1.15 -5.43
N ARG A 51 9.10 -1.43 -4.77
CA ARG A 51 10.05 -0.42 -4.33
C ARG A 51 11.33 -0.51 -5.15
N LEU A 52 11.80 0.64 -5.61
CA LEU A 52 13.08 0.81 -6.27
C LEU A 52 13.97 1.71 -5.42
N ALA A 53 15.26 1.41 -5.35
CA ALA A 53 16.25 2.28 -4.75
C ALA A 53 17.42 2.45 -5.70
N ASN A 54 17.75 3.70 -6.00
CA ASN A 54 18.91 4.10 -6.79
C ASN A 54 19.98 4.68 -5.86
N GLU A 55 21.07 3.96 -5.72
CA GLU A 55 22.24 4.28 -4.91
C GLU A 55 23.10 5.31 -5.66
N LEU A 56 23.08 6.56 -5.21
CA LEU A 56 23.77 7.67 -5.88
C LEU A 56 25.12 7.99 -5.23
N THR A 57 25.19 7.93 -3.90
CA THR A 57 26.42 8.10 -3.12
C THR A 57 26.45 7.12 -1.96
N GLU A 58 27.53 7.13 -1.16
CA GLU A 58 27.63 6.35 0.07
C GLU A 58 26.55 6.70 1.10
N ASN A 59 25.99 7.92 1.02
CA ASN A 59 25.06 8.44 2.01
C ASN A 59 23.70 8.93 1.46
N PHE A 60 23.48 8.78 0.15
CA PHE A 60 22.28 9.28 -0.52
C PHE A 60 21.77 8.30 -1.57
N GLU A 61 20.48 8.00 -1.52
CA GLU A 61 19.77 7.20 -2.51
C GLU A 61 18.41 7.82 -2.84
N MET A 62 17.95 7.62 -4.08
CA MET A 62 16.59 7.94 -4.48
C MET A 62 15.74 6.69 -4.34
N GLN A 63 14.68 6.78 -3.54
CA GLN A 63 13.68 5.71 -3.43
C GLN A 63 12.43 6.05 -4.24
N TYR A 64 11.83 5.03 -4.84
CA TYR A 64 10.60 5.11 -5.61
C TYR A 64 9.68 3.98 -5.17
N GLU A 65 8.39 4.25 -5.01
CA GLU A 65 7.40 3.25 -4.69
C GLU A 65 6.20 3.38 -5.63
N GLY A 66 5.72 2.24 -6.13
CA GLY A 66 4.45 2.12 -6.80
C GLY A 66 3.60 1.05 -6.12
N SER A 67 2.35 1.38 -5.85
CA SER A 67 1.35 0.45 -5.32
C SER A 67 0.10 0.51 -6.18
N TYR A 68 -0.48 -0.65 -6.44
CA TYR A 68 -1.80 -0.81 -7.03
C TYR A 68 -2.54 -1.87 -6.21
N GLN A 69 -3.79 -1.60 -5.86
CA GLN A 69 -4.63 -2.50 -5.11
C GLN A 69 -6.00 -2.53 -5.74
N TRP A 70 -6.42 -3.73 -6.14
CA TRP A 70 -7.81 -4.02 -6.51
C TRP A 70 -8.55 -4.55 -5.29
N MET A 71 -9.83 -4.21 -5.16
CA MET A 71 -10.71 -4.66 -4.09
C MET A 71 -12.13 -4.90 -4.62
N ASP A 72 -12.74 -6.00 -4.18
CA ASP A 72 -14.18 -6.25 -4.26
C ASP A 72 -14.65 -6.65 -2.86
N ILE A 73 -15.42 -5.76 -2.25
CA ILE A 73 -15.82 -5.87 -0.85
C ILE A 73 -17.34 -5.83 -0.78
N SER A 74 -17.92 -6.89 -0.26
CA SER A 74 -19.35 -7.07 -0.06
C SER A 74 -19.64 -7.35 1.43
N PRO A 75 -19.74 -6.32 2.29
CA PRO A 75 -19.86 -6.49 3.75
C PRO A 75 -21.27 -6.90 4.22
N LYS A 76 -22.24 -7.01 3.31
CA LYS A 76 -23.67 -7.30 3.58
C LYS A 76 -24.28 -6.45 4.71
N GLY A 77 -23.91 -5.17 4.77
CA GLY A 77 -24.42 -4.22 5.76
C GLY A 77 -23.76 -4.33 7.14
N PHE A 78 -22.77 -5.22 7.32
CA PHE A 78 -21.97 -5.25 8.54
C PHE A 78 -21.29 -3.89 8.76
N GLY A 79 -21.43 -3.34 9.98
CA GLY A 79 -20.92 -2.01 10.32
C GLY A 79 -21.65 -0.85 9.64
N GLY A 80 -22.75 -1.10 8.92
CA GLY A 80 -23.42 -0.08 8.09
C GLY A 80 -22.67 0.25 6.80
N ASN A 81 -21.73 -0.61 6.39
CA ASN A 81 -20.93 -0.42 5.19
C ASN A 81 -21.63 -0.92 3.93
N ASN A 82 -21.31 -0.30 2.79
CA ASN A 82 -21.84 -0.66 1.48
C ASN A 82 -20.89 -1.60 0.74
N ALA A 83 -21.43 -2.32 -0.25
CA ALA A 83 -20.59 -3.06 -1.18
C ALA A 83 -19.90 -2.08 -2.14
N VAL A 84 -18.64 -2.32 -2.44
CA VAL A 84 -17.83 -1.52 -3.35
C VAL A 84 -16.88 -2.41 -4.14
N GLU A 85 -16.65 -2.07 -5.39
CA GLU A 85 -15.57 -2.60 -6.21
C GLU A 85 -14.71 -1.45 -6.74
N GLY A 86 -13.39 -1.59 -6.71
CA GLY A 86 -12.52 -0.59 -7.30
C GLY A 86 -11.04 -0.71 -6.95
N ASP A 87 -10.29 0.20 -7.55
CA ASP A 87 -8.84 0.24 -7.51
C ASP A 87 -8.30 1.43 -6.71
N TYR A 88 -7.16 1.22 -6.07
CA TYR A 88 -6.36 2.26 -5.43
C TYR A 88 -4.93 2.22 -5.99
N THR A 89 -4.43 3.37 -6.45
CA THR A 89 -3.06 3.55 -6.94
C THR A 89 -2.31 4.55 -6.08
N LYS A 90 -1.03 4.28 -5.82
CA LYS A 90 -0.13 5.23 -5.16
C LYS A 90 1.26 5.21 -5.79
N LEU A 91 1.80 6.40 -6.04
CA LEU A 91 3.16 6.61 -6.52
C LEU A 91 3.90 7.52 -5.55
N THR A 92 5.12 7.16 -5.19
CA THR A 92 5.95 7.95 -4.27
C THR A 92 7.35 8.11 -4.83
N ILE A 93 7.89 9.32 -4.73
CA ILE A 93 9.33 9.61 -4.88
C ILE A 93 9.89 10.08 -3.55
N ALA A 94 11.08 9.60 -3.19
CA ALA A 94 11.67 9.90 -1.89
C ALA A 94 13.21 10.02 -1.94
N PRO A 95 13.77 11.23 -2.10
CA PRO A 95 15.16 11.51 -1.77
C PRO A 95 15.48 11.09 -0.33
N THR A 96 16.45 10.19 -0.17
CA THR A 96 16.72 9.54 1.12
C THR A 96 18.19 9.61 1.49
N PHE A 97 18.46 10.07 2.71
CA PHE A 97 19.79 10.12 3.32
C PHE A 97 19.96 8.97 4.31
N LYS A 98 21.11 8.29 4.24
CA LYS A 98 21.46 7.14 5.09
C LYS A 98 22.93 7.21 5.45
N PRO A 99 23.36 6.79 6.65
CA PRO A 99 24.78 6.67 6.94
C PRO A 99 25.49 5.66 6.03
N GLU A 100 24.76 4.62 5.61
CA GLU A 100 25.27 3.58 4.74
C GLU A 100 24.18 3.19 3.72
N VAL A 101 24.40 3.57 2.46
CA VAL A 101 23.58 3.13 1.33
C VAL A 101 23.85 1.65 1.02
N GLY A 102 22.83 0.96 0.51
CA GLY A 102 22.86 -0.48 0.27
C GLY A 102 21.80 -1.22 1.08
N GLY A 103 21.19 -2.26 0.52
CA GLY A 103 20.18 -3.10 1.19
C GLY A 103 18.90 -2.38 1.63
N PHE A 104 17.74 -2.99 1.38
CA PHE A 104 16.45 -2.42 1.81
C PHE A 104 16.29 -2.31 3.34
N TRP A 105 17.05 -3.09 4.11
CA TRP A 105 16.93 -3.20 5.57
C TRP A 105 17.94 -2.37 6.37
N LYS A 106 18.85 -1.64 5.71
CA LYS A 106 19.79 -0.76 6.44
C LYS A 106 19.05 0.46 6.97
N ARG A 107 19.27 0.79 8.23
CA ARG A 107 18.74 1.98 8.92
C ARG A 107 19.80 2.51 9.90
N PRO A 108 19.73 3.79 10.33
CA PRO A 108 18.65 4.77 10.12
C PRO A 108 18.58 5.33 8.69
N GLU A 109 17.42 5.87 8.33
CA GLU A 109 17.24 6.70 7.15
C GLU A 109 16.39 7.93 7.43
N LEU A 110 16.64 9.01 6.68
CA LEU A 110 15.84 10.22 6.65
C LEU A 110 15.38 10.47 5.21
N ARG A 111 14.07 10.51 4.98
CA ARG A 111 13.48 10.73 3.66
C ARG A 111 12.68 12.01 3.61
N VAL A 112 12.84 12.74 2.52
CA VAL A 112 11.87 13.73 2.05
C VAL A 112 11.05 13.03 0.98
N PHE A 113 9.73 13.24 0.93
CA PHE A 113 8.89 12.53 -0.04
C PHE A 113 7.80 13.40 -0.65
N ALA A 114 7.38 12.99 -1.83
CA ALA A 114 6.14 13.40 -2.48
C ALA A 114 5.41 12.12 -2.92
N SER A 115 4.14 12.01 -2.57
CA SER A 115 3.27 10.91 -2.99
C SER A 115 2.04 11.45 -3.69
N TRP A 116 1.63 10.77 -4.75
CA TRP A 116 0.35 10.94 -5.40
C TRP A 116 -0.45 9.65 -5.23
N SER A 117 -1.74 9.77 -4.94
CA SER A 117 -2.65 8.63 -4.91
C SER A 117 -3.95 8.95 -5.62
N ASP A 118 -4.58 7.94 -6.18
CA ASP A 118 -5.85 8.03 -6.89
C ASP A 118 -6.63 6.74 -6.71
N TRP A 119 -7.94 6.82 -6.80
CA TRP A 119 -8.82 5.68 -6.55
C TRP A 119 -10.18 5.84 -7.22
N ASP A 120 -10.86 4.72 -7.43
CA ASP A 120 -12.19 4.72 -8.01
C ASP A 120 -13.21 5.37 -7.07
N GLU A 121 -14.08 6.21 -7.63
CA GLU A 121 -15.07 6.97 -6.85
C GLU A 121 -16.02 6.08 -6.04
N GLU A 122 -16.29 4.85 -6.52
CA GLU A 122 -17.13 3.87 -5.82
C GLU A 122 -16.57 3.51 -4.43
N LEU A 123 -15.25 3.54 -4.26
CA LEU A 123 -14.61 3.28 -2.96
C LEU A 123 -14.96 4.34 -1.91
N ASN A 124 -15.40 5.53 -2.32
CA ASN A 124 -15.89 6.58 -1.41
C ASN A 124 -17.20 6.17 -0.70
N ASP A 125 -17.97 5.26 -1.29
CA ASP A 125 -19.29 4.86 -0.77
C ASP A 125 -19.20 3.69 0.23
N TYR A 126 -18.03 3.10 0.44
CA TYR A 126 -17.86 1.95 1.35
C TYR A 126 -18.36 2.26 2.77
N SER A 127 -17.97 3.41 3.32
CA SER A 127 -18.43 3.86 4.62
C SER A 127 -18.41 5.38 4.74
N ALA A 128 -19.48 5.96 5.30
CA ALA A 128 -19.60 7.40 5.53
C ALA A 128 -18.60 7.95 6.57
N ASN A 129 -17.85 7.08 7.26
CA ASN A 129 -16.85 7.45 8.26
C ASN A 129 -15.43 7.00 7.87
N ASP A 130 -15.21 6.55 6.63
CA ASP A 130 -13.88 6.18 6.15
C ASP A 130 -13.08 7.41 5.66
N ALA A 131 -11.81 7.19 5.34
CA ALA A 131 -10.94 8.18 4.75
C ALA A 131 -11.36 8.53 3.30
N PHE A 132 -11.71 7.52 2.49
CA PHE A 132 -12.24 7.73 1.14
C PHE A 132 -13.63 8.36 1.21
N GLY A 133 -13.87 9.37 0.37
CA GLY A 133 -15.14 10.11 0.36
C GLY A 133 -15.29 11.10 1.51
N SER A 134 -14.31 11.21 2.42
CA SER A 134 -14.32 12.23 3.45
C SER A 134 -14.19 13.63 2.85
N THR A 135 -14.60 14.66 3.61
CA THR A 135 -14.69 16.02 3.07
C THR A 135 -13.32 16.51 2.57
N GLY A 136 -13.21 16.72 1.25
CA GLY A 136 -11.97 17.14 0.60
C GLY A 136 -11.10 16.00 0.08
N PHE A 137 -11.53 14.74 0.19
CA PHE A 137 -10.82 13.52 -0.25
C PHE A 137 -11.75 12.65 -1.10
N THR A 138 -12.17 13.16 -2.26
CA THR A 138 -13.10 12.46 -3.16
C THR A 138 -12.47 12.04 -4.48
N ALA A 139 -11.21 12.39 -4.71
CA ALA A 139 -10.46 12.16 -5.94
C ALA A 139 -8.95 12.12 -5.62
N SER A 140 -8.11 12.18 -6.65
CA SER A 140 -6.67 12.08 -6.49
C SER A 140 -6.06 13.11 -5.55
N GLU A 141 -5.07 12.69 -4.77
CA GLU A 141 -4.45 13.48 -3.70
C GLU A 141 -2.93 13.51 -3.78
N TRP A 142 -2.36 14.62 -3.28
CA TRP A 142 -0.92 14.78 -3.11
C TRP A 142 -0.54 14.92 -1.63
N ALA A 143 0.48 14.17 -1.22
CA ALA A 143 1.07 14.26 0.11
C ALA A 143 2.57 14.54 0.03
N PHE A 144 3.04 15.45 0.87
CA PHE A 144 4.46 15.82 0.97
C PHE A 144 4.91 15.74 2.42
N GLY A 145 6.17 15.39 2.65
CA GLY A 145 6.66 15.35 4.02
C GLY A 145 8.12 14.98 4.17
N VAL A 146 8.53 14.94 5.44
CA VAL A 146 9.83 14.46 5.87
C VAL A 146 9.59 13.42 6.96
N GLN A 147 10.31 12.30 6.91
CA GLN A 147 10.17 11.22 7.87
C GLN A 147 11.52 10.55 8.13
N SER A 148 11.76 10.14 9.37
CA SER A 148 12.86 9.25 9.73
C SER A 148 12.35 7.86 10.10
N GLU A 149 13.16 6.84 9.84
CA GLU A 149 12.90 5.45 10.22
C GLU A 149 14.19 4.81 10.77
N VAL A 150 14.09 4.10 11.89
CA VAL A 150 15.25 3.53 12.60
C VAL A 150 14.89 2.24 13.34
N TRP A 151 15.83 1.29 13.34
CA TRP A 151 15.87 0.11 14.20
C TRP A 151 17.34 -0.25 14.47
N PHE A 152 17.61 -1.02 15.54
CA PHE A 152 18.96 -1.36 16.03
C PHE A 152 19.12 -2.86 16.30
#